data_AF-A0A1S9CT10-F1
#
_entry.id   AF-A0A1S9CT10-F1
#
_cell.length_a   1.000
_cell.length_b   1.000
_cell.length_c   1.000
_cell.angle_alpha   90.00
_cell.angle_beta   90.00
_cell.angle_gamma   90.00
#
_symmetry.space_group_name_H-M   'P 1'
#
loop_
_entity.id
_entity.type
_entity.pdbx_description
1 polymer ?
#
loop_
_entity_poly.entity_id
_entity_poly.type
_entity_poly.pdbx_seq_one_letter_code
_entity_poly.pdbx_strand_id
1 'polypeptide(L)' 'MQFIIDFFNFKRYEQNYTQDQLTNGLCYQTFLSKIENGESYPDKLLVDTILSRLDVEDDYFEHYLSREEADID' A
#
# COMPACT_ATOMS: atom_id res chain seq x y z
N MET A 1 -6.10 -5.94 5.98
CA MET A 1 -4.70 -5.79 5.48
C MET A 1 -4.30 -6.54 4.20
N GLN A 2 -4.51 -7.85 4.02
CA GLN A 2 -3.90 -8.60 2.88
C GLN A 2 -4.31 -8.06 1.49
N PHE A 3 -5.54 -7.56 1.37
CA PHE A 3 -6.12 -7.09 0.11
C PHE A 3 -5.36 -5.91 -0.53
N ILE A 4 -4.89 -4.93 0.25
CA ILE A 4 -4.19 -3.75 -0.30
C ILE A 4 -2.83 -4.17 -0.88
N ILE A 5 -2.17 -5.13 -0.23
CA ILE A 5 -0.89 -5.66 -0.68
C ILE A 5 -1.09 -6.50 -1.94
N ASP A 6 -2.10 -7.37 -1.96
CA ASP A 6 -2.44 -8.15 -3.14
C ASP A 6 -2.77 -7.24 -4.33
N PHE A 7 -3.47 -6.13 -4.09
CA PHE A 7 -3.76 -5.12 -5.10
C PHE A 7 -2.49 -4.44 -5.61
N PHE A 8 -1.60 -3.98 -4.73
CA PHE A 8 -0.32 -3.40 -5.14
C PHE A 8 0.54 -4.38 -5.93
N ASN A 9 0.59 -5.64 -5.50
CA ASN A 9 1.30 -6.71 -6.19
C ASN A 9 0.69 -6.95 -7.58
N PHE A 10 -0.62 -7.08 -7.68
CA PHE A 10 -1.30 -7.23 -8.96
C PHE A 10 -0.98 -6.08 -9.91
N LYS A 11 -1.15 -4.83 -9.46
CA LYS A 11 -0.92 -3.64 -10.30
C LYS A 11 0.52 -3.44 -10.70
N ARG A 12 1.49 -3.69 -9.80
CA ARG A 12 2.92 -3.60 -10.17
C ARG A 12 3.31 -4.64 -11.21
N TYR A 13 2.75 -5.85 -11.13
CA TYR A 13 3.02 -6.89 -12.13
C TYR A 13 2.41 -6.54 -13.49
N GLU A 14 1.19 -5.98 -13.54
CA GLU A 14 0.60 -5.48 -14.80
C GLU A 14 1.50 -4.43 -15.48
N GLN A 15 2.15 -3.58 -14.68
CA GLN A 15 2.98 -2.46 -15.16
C GLN A 15 4.48 -2.79 -15.25
N ASN A 16 4.89 -4.03 -14.98
CA ASN A 16 6.29 -4.48 -14.95
C ASN A 16 7.19 -3.70 -13.95
N TYR A 17 6.62 -3.23 -12.84
CA TYR A 17 7.37 -2.63 -11.75
C TYR A 17 7.95 -3.70 -10.82
N THR A 18 9.24 -3.56 -10.49
CA THR A 18 9.82 -4.29 -9.37
C THR A 18 9.37 -3.69 -8.05
N GLN A 19 9.44 -4.48 -6.97
CA GLN A 19 9.15 -3.98 -5.63
C GLN A 19 10.04 -2.78 -5.26
N ASP A 20 11.34 -2.86 -5.59
CA ASP A 20 12.30 -1.78 -5.34
C ASP A 20 11.92 -0.49 -6.07
N GLN A 21 11.53 -0.57 -7.34
CA GLN A 21 11.08 0.60 -8.12
C GLN A 21 9.82 1.22 -7.54
N LEU A 22 8.87 0.39 -7.10
CA LEU A 22 7.62 0.87 -6.51
C LEU A 22 7.86 1.58 -5.17
N THR A 23 8.74 1.02 -4.32
CA THR A 23 9.03 1.56 -2.98
C THR A 23 10.15 2.59 -2.96
N ASN A 24 10.84 2.84 -4.08
CA ASN A 24 12.00 3.70 -4.14
C ASN A 24 11.68 5.10 -3.58
N GLY A 25 12.39 5.52 -2.53
CA GLY A 25 12.19 6.82 -1.88
C GLY A 25 10.91 6.95 -1.04
N LEU A 26 10.13 5.87 -0.84
CA LEU A 26 8.93 5.86 0.02
C LEU A 26 9.16 5.11 1.32
N CYS A 27 9.74 3.91 1.21
CA CYS A 27 9.91 3.02 2.34
C CYS A 27 11.00 1.98 2.04
N TYR A 28 11.64 1.49 3.10
CA TYR A 28 12.53 0.34 2.98
C TYR A 28 11.71 -0.90 2.60
N GLN A 29 12.28 -1.80 1.80
CA GLN A 29 11.64 -3.07 1.38
C GLN A 29 11.10 -3.89 2.57
N THR A 30 11.69 -3.71 3.75
CA THR A 30 11.26 -4.31 5.02
C THR A 30 9.89 -3.82 5.50
N PHE A 31 9.42 -2.66 5.06
CA PHE A 31 8.10 -2.13 5.41
C PHE A 31 6.98 -2.95 4.77
N LEU A 32 7.08 -3.25 3.46
CA LEU A 32 6.12 -4.13 2.78
C LEU A 32 6.03 -5.50 3.47
N SER A 33 7.17 -6.07 3.84
CA SER A 33 7.21 -7.35 4.55
C SER A 33 6.53 -7.27 5.93
N LYS A 34 6.62 -6.15 6.64
CA LYS A 34 5.90 -5.95 7.92
C LYS A 34 4.39 -5.82 7.72
N ILE A 35 3.94 -5.14 6.67
CA ILE A 35 2.50 -5.10 6.34
C ILE A 35 2.00 -6.50 5.97
N GLU A 36 2.78 -7.25 5.18
CA GLU A 36 2.45 -8.63 4.78
C GLU A 36 2.32 -9.58 5.96
N ASN A 37 3.11 -9.37 7.02
CA ASN A 37 3.03 -10.14 8.26
C ASN A 37 2.05 -9.57 9.29
N GLY A 38 1.34 -8.47 8.98
CA GLY A 38 0.42 -7.80 9.91
C GLY A 38 1.11 -7.08 11.08
N GLU A 39 2.42 -6.85 10.99
CA GLU A 39 3.24 -6.21 12.02
C GLU A 39 3.20 -4.67 11.95
N SER A 40 2.72 -4.10 10.85
CA SER A 40 2.59 -2.65 10.68
C SER A 40 1.45 -2.29 9.72
N TYR A 41 0.78 -1.18 10.01
CA TYR A 41 -0.25 -0.59 9.17
C TYR A 41 0.40 0.49 8.28
N PRO A 42 0.14 0.53 6.97
CA PRO A 42 0.60 1.63 6.14
C PRO A 42 -0.19 2.90 6.45
N ASP A 43 0.50 4.01 6.70
CA ASP A 43 -0.13 5.33 6.79
C ASP A 43 -0.83 5.70 5.47
N LYS A 44 -1.94 6.45 5.56
CA LYS A 44 -2.70 6.93 4.39
C LYS A 44 -1.83 7.60 3.33
N LEU A 45 -0.87 8.42 3.77
CA LEU A 45 0.05 9.12 2.86
C LEU A 45 0.90 8.14 2.01
N LEU A 46 1.33 7.03 2.60
CA LEU A 46 2.12 6.04 1.88
C LEU A 46 1.27 5.30 0.86
N VAL A 47 0.05 4.92 1.23
CA VAL A 47 -0.92 4.28 0.33
C VAL A 47 -1.19 5.18 -0.87
N ASP A 48 -1.51 6.46 -0.63
CA ASP A 48 -1.80 7.45 -1.67
C ASP A 48 -0.62 7.65 -2.62
N THR A 49 0.60 7.68 -2.08
CA THR A 49 1.78 7.83 -2.92
C THR A 49 2.03 6.58 -3.79
N ILE A 50 1.78 5.38 -3.27
CA ILE A 50 1.89 4.13 -4.03
C ILE A 50 0.81 4.04 -5.11
N LEU A 51 -0.43 4.41 -4.79
CA LEU A 51 -1.55 4.44 -5.74
C LEU A 51 -1.31 5.44 -6.87
N SER A 52 -0.83 6.64 -6.53
CA SER A 52 -0.43 7.66 -7.50
C SER A 52 0.66 7.16 -8.46
N ARG A 53 1.63 6.38 -7.97
CA ARG A 53 2.68 5.78 -8.84
C ARG A 53 2.16 4.67 -9.75
N LEU A 54 1.11 3.98 -9.30
CA LEU A 54 0.44 2.92 -10.07
C LEU A 54 -0.66 3.48 -10.96
N ASP A 55 -0.84 4.81 -11.04
CA ASP A 55 -1.89 5.48 -11.82
C ASP A 55 -3.30 5.00 -11.42
N VAL A 56 -3.51 4.77 -10.13
CA VAL A 56 -4.80 4.35 -9.55
C VAL A 56 -5.42 5.53 -8.82
N GLU A 57 -6.69 5.82 -9.10
CA GLU A 57 -7.46 6.85 -8.38
C GLU A 57 -7.59 6.48 -6.89
N ASP A 58 -7.20 7.43 -6.01
CA ASP A 58 -7.04 7.23 -4.57
C ASP A 58 -8.36 6.92 -3.83
N ASP A 59 -9.49 7.37 -4.40
CA ASP A 59 -10.84 7.27 -3.84
C ASP A 59 -11.24 5.83 -3.47
N TYR A 60 -10.66 4.83 -4.17
CA TYR A 60 -10.93 3.41 -3.90
C TYR A 60 -10.49 2.95 -2.50
N PHE A 61 -9.47 3.59 -1.91
CA PHE A 61 -8.90 3.17 -0.63
C PHE A 61 -9.23 4.10 0.54
N GLU A 62 -9.77 5.30 0.29
CA GLU A 62 -10.19 6.23 1.35
C GLU A 62 -11.19 5.60 2.32
N HIS A 63 -12.17 4.85 1.80
CA HIS A 63 -13.17 4.16 2.62
C HIS A 63 -12.60 2.96 3.40
N TYR A 64 -11.50 2.37 2.92
CA TYR A 64 -10.87 1.21 3.53
C TYR A 64 -10.01 1.62 4.72
N LEU A 65 -9.18 2.65 4.55
CA LEU A 65 -8.30 3.17 5.61
C LEU A 65 -9.09 3.84 6.73
N SER A 66 -10.14 4.61 6.39
CA SER A 66 -10.98 5.30 7.38
C SER A 66 -11.75 4.36 8.31
N ARG A 67 -11.94 3.08 7.93
CA ARG A 67 -12.59 2.07 8.77
C ARG A 67 -11.65 1.39 9.76
N GLU A 68 -10.37 1.25 9.42
CA GLU A 68 -9.40 0.60 10.30
C GLU A 68 -8.80 1.59 11.33
N GLU A 69 -8.78 2.90 11.05
CA GLU A 69 -8.41 3.93 12.04
C GLU A 69 -9.46 4.12 13.16
N ALA A 70 -10.69 3.63 12.96
CA ALA A 70 -11.80 3.79 13.90
C ALA A 70 -11.84 2.74 15.04
N ASP A 71 -10.96 1.73 15.02
CA ASP A 71 -10.92 0.64 16.01
C ASP A 71 -9.65 0.70 16.89
N ILE A 72 -9.28 1.91 17.32
CA ILE A 72 -8.31 2.11 18.42
C ILE A 72 -9.12 2.45 19.68
N ASP A 73 -9.54 1.42 20.42
CA ASP A 73 -9.96 1.51 21.84
C ASP A 73 -8.86 0.93 22.74
#